data_AF-A0A7Y5KTR1-F1
#
_entry.id   AF-A0A7Y5KTR1-F1
#
_cell.length_a   1.000
_cell.length_b   1.000
_cell.length_c   1.000
_cell.angle_alpha   90.00
_cell.angle_beta   90.00
_cell.angle_gamma   90.00
#
_symmetry.space_group_name_H-M   'P 1'
#
loop_
_entity.id
_entity.type
_entity.pdbx_description
1 polymer ?
#
loop_
_entity_poly.entity_id
_entity_poly.type
_entity_poly.pdbx_seq_one_letter_code
_entity_poly.pdbx_strand_id
1 'polypeptide(L)'
;MRRAWPFVFAGMLACSDEGTGGGATGGTHAGGAPGSGGVPSTSSATTDDATTTVGGAPTTSSGGAGGEASFELQAHTETDASPGLILRVNLPHDVASCRAIEGAPCEDLDADSIPDAWEAVLLDRLRPIQRFDEDEPLIDDETAVLGDVGRVFKEGSFVRAFIMLGYHKDYGSCGFTAHNGDSERVALELEPIPDAGAGDVRVRQAYTAAHEGTSEDHGRVFQGADLSQLVIALDTRTGEPRWVVFPSSAKHGTYATIDICEDVSSIPCFDEDCGPDGVMDPSMYDRLPPIVNAGEEAAPMVSDLSVIGFPGDDAWAVQDFCGGLGGSGCSDDVRNKLLNSPF
;
A
#
# COMPACT_ATOMS: atom_id res chain seq x y z
N MET A 1 -21.06 -20.74 38.67
CA MET A 1 -21.23 -19.55 39.53
C MET A 1 -21.45 -18.36 38.62
N ARG A 2 -22.65 -17.78 38.61
CA ARG A 2 -23.05 -16.68 37.74
C ARG A 2 -22.46 -15.37 38.27
N ARG A 3 -21.68 -14.64 37.47
CA ARG A 3 -21.31 -13.25 37.76
C ARG A 3 -22.11 -12.33 36.83
N ALA A 4 -22.99 -11.54 37.43
CA ALA A 4 -23.68 -10.45 36.78
C ALA A 4 -22.72 -9.26 36.66
N TRP A 5 -22.70 -8.60 35.50
CA TRP A 5 -22.04 -7.32 35.28
C TRP A 5 -23.11 -6.24 35.06
N PRO A 6 -22.90 -5.01 35.56
CA PRO A 6 -23.86 -3.94 35.43
C PRO A 6 -23.77 -3.29 34.04
N PHE A 7 -24.93 -3.07 33.44
CA PHE A 7 -25.12 -2.16 32.31
C PHE A 7 -24.76 -0.73 32.73
N VAL A 8 -23.82 -0.11 32.01
CA VAL A 8 -23.59 1.33 32.03
C VAL A 8 -24.15 1.89 30.72
N PHE A 9 -25.15 2.77 30.84
CA PHE A 9 -25.64 3.60 29.74
C PHE A 9 -24.59 4.68 29.44
N ALA A 10 -24.00 4.65 28.25
CA ALA A 10 -23.26 5.78 27.71
C ALA A 10 -24.22 6.62 26.83
N GLY A 11 -24.36 7.89 27.17
CA GLY A 11 -25.19 8.85 26.46
C GLY A 11 -24.55 9.27 25.14
N MET A 12 -25.40 9.47 24.13
CA MET A 12 -25.08 10.17 22.89
C MET A 12 -24.49 11.55 23.21
N LEU A 13 -23.20 11.75 22.93
CA LEU A 13 -22.62 13.07 22.79
C LEU A 13 -22.84 13.54 21.35
N ALA A 14 -23.57 14.63 21.21
CA ALA A 14 -23.67 15.39 19.98
C ALA A 14 -22.33 16.08 19.68
N CYS A 15 -21.80 15.90 18.47
CA CYS A 15 -20.78 16.77 17.92
C CYS A 15 -21.40 18.15 17.70
N SER A 16 -20.93 19.14 18.46
CA SER A 16 -21.24 20.55 18.23
C SER A 16 -20.15 21.16 17.35
N ASP A 17 -20.58 21.68 16.20
CA ASP A 17 -19.93 22.73 15.43
C ASP A 17 -19.70 23.97 16.29
N GLU A 18 -18.51 24.57 16.21
CA GLU A 18 -18.19 26.03 16.30
C GLU A 18 -16.66 26.19 16.45
N GLY A 19 -15.93 27.02 15.69
CA GLY A 19 -16.36 27.92 14.63
C GLY A 19 -15.24 28.82 14.06
N THR A 20 -15.68 29.63 13.10
CA THR A 20 -15.31 31.02 12.81
C THR A 20 -13.86 31.38 12.44
N GLY A 21 -13.64 31.62 11.14
CA GLY A 21 -12.65 32.56 10.61
C GLY A 21 -13.22 33.26 9.37
N GLY A 22 -13.31 34.59 9.40
CA GLY A 22 -14.21 35.39 8.57
C GLY A 22 -13.77 35.72 7.14
N GLY A 23 -14.73 36.22 6.36
CA GLY A 23 -14.51 36.83 5.05
C GLY A 23 -15.82 37.41 4.50
N ALA A 24 -15.96 38.73 4.55
CA ALA A 24 -17.16 39.45 4.18
C ALA A 24 -17.25 39.77 2.66
N THR A 25 -18.46 39.57 2.13
CA THR A 25 -19.19 40.39 1.15
C THR A 25 -18.71 40.54 -0.29
N GLY A 26 -19.60 40.13 -1.21
CA GLY A 26 -19.99 40.95 -2.36
C GLY A 26 -20.21 40.19 -3.67
N GLY A 27 -21.45 40.05 -4.12
CA GLY A 27 -21.73 39.65 -5.51
C GLY A 27 -23.07 38.96 -5.74
N THR A 28 -24.14 39.76 -5.86
CA THR A 28 -25.42 39.34 -6.43
C THR A 28 -25.28 38.97 -7.91
N HIS A 29 -25.76 37.79 -8.32
CA HIS A 29 -26.27 37.61 -9.69
C HIS A 29 -27.43 36.59 -9.74
N ALA A 30 -28.40 36.95 -10.56
CA ALA A 30 -29.71 36.36 -10.70
C ALA A 30 -29.74 35.18 -11.68
N GLY A 31 -30.62 34.21 -11.39
CA GLY A 31 -31.58 33.58 -12.31
C GLY A 31 -31.08 32.99 -13.63
N GLY A 32 -31.19 31.66 -13.75
CA GLY A 32 -31.19 30.94 -15.02
C GLY A 32 -31.76 29.53 -14.85
N ALA A 33 -32.78 29.20 -15.63
CA ALA A 33 -33.65 28.02 -15.57
C ALA A 33 -32.96 26.68 -15.98
N PRO A 34 -33.59 25.50 -15.72
CA PRO A 34 -32.98 24.20 -15.98
C PRO A 34 -33.11 23.79 -17.45
N GLY A 35 -31.98 23.45 -18.06
CA GLY A 35 -31.88 22.89 -19.40
C GLY A 35 -31.88 21.36 -19.35
N SER A 36 -32.93 20.76 -19.89
CA SER A 36 -33.09 19.34 -20.16
C SER A 36 -32.23 18.87 -21.34
N GLY A 37 -31.73 17.62 -21.25
CA GLY A 37 -31.62 16.74 -22.41
C GLY A 37 -30.23 16.56 -22.99
N GLY A 38 -29.67 15.37 -22.80
CA GLY A 38 -28.46 14.92 -23.49
C GLY A 38 -28.05 13.53 -23.06
N VAL A 39 -28.73 12.50 -23.59
CA VAL A 39 -28.24 11.12 -23.56
C VAL A 39 -27.26 10.96 -24.72
N PRO A 40 -26.03 10.48 -24.51
CA PRO A 40 -25.27 9.82 -25.55
C PRO A 40 -25.44 8.31 -25.42
N SER A 41 -25.90 7.70 -26.51
CA SER A 41 -25.78 6.26 -26.77
C SER A 41 -24.36 5.89 -27.16
N THR A 42 -24.07 4.59 -27.07
CA THR A 42 -22.96 3.80 -27.64
C THR A 42 -21.60 4.03 -26.96
N SER A 43 -20.83 3.01 -26.59
CA SER A 43 -20.51 1.80 -27.37
C SER A 43 -20.00 0.70 -26.44
N SER A 44 -20.43 -0.54 -26.68
CA SER A 44 -19.79 -1.74 -26.16
C SER A 44 -18.43 -1.93 -26.83
N ALA A 45 -17.36 -1.89 -26.03
CA ALA A 45 -16.02 -2.29 -26.44
C ALA A 45 -15.68 -3.61 -25.75
N THR A 46 -15.72 -4.69 -26.53
CA THR A 46 -15.05 -5.95 -26.22
C THR A 46 -13.55 -5.71 -26.27
N THR A 47 -12.86 -5.81 -25.13
CA THR A 47 -11.41 -5.93 -25.10
C THR A 47 -11.05 -7.41 -25.09
N ASP A 48 -10.52 -7.84 -26.24
CA ASP A 48 -9.85 -9.11 -26.40
C ASP A 48 -8.63 -9.19 -25.47
N ASP A 49 -8.57 -10.33 -24.78
CA ASP A 49 -7.47 -10.84 -23.98
C ASP A 49 -6.19 -10.94 -24.84
N ALA A 50 -5.18 -10.11 -24.51
CA ALA A 50 -3.86 -10.15 -25.12
C ALA A 50 -2.83 -10.64 -24.09
N THR A 51 -2.98 -11.90 -23.71
CA THR A 51 -1.91 -12.69 -23.08
C THR A 51 -0.70 -12.77 -24.03
N THR A 52 0.29 -11.89 -23.84
CA THR A 52 1.56 -11.94 -24.57
C THR A 52 2.51 -12.89 -23.86
N THR A 53 2.44 -14.17 -24.22
CA THR A 53 3.41 -15.19 -23.80
C THR A 53 4.61 -15.14 -24.75
N VAL A 54 5.76 -14.63 -24.30
CA VAL A 54 7.02 -14.77 -25.05
C VAL A 54 7.75 -16.02 -24.53
N GLY A 55 7.38 -17.17 -25.08
CA GLY A 55 8.13 -18.42 -24.95
C GLY A 55 9.12 -18.56 -26.12
N GLY A 56 10.40 -18.27 -25.87
CA GLY A 56 11.49 -18.51 -26.80
C GLY A 56 12.60 -19.32 -26.14
N ALA A 57 12.75 -20.58 -26.54
CA ALA A 57 13.85 -21.45 -26.08
C ALA A 57 15.21 -20.92 -26.57
N PRO A 58 16.30 -21.03 -25.77
CA PRO A 58 17.60 -20.50 -26.15
C PRO A 58 18.32 -21.44 -27.12
N THR A 59 18.49 -21.00 -28.37
CA THR A 59 19.52 -21.52 -29.27
C THR A 59 20.89 -21.03 -28.80
N THR A 60 21.75 -21.97 -28.43
CA THR A 60 23.15 -21.74 -28.07
C THR A 60 23.98 -21.47 -29.33
N SER A 61 24.34 -20.20 -29.55
CA SER A 61 25.40 -19.82 -30.49
C SER A 61 26.63 -19.34 -29.72
N SER A 62 27.63 -20.21 -29.64
CA SER A 62 28.99 -19.90 -29.20
C SER A 62 29.75 -19.20 -30.33
N GLY A 63 30.04 -17.90 -30.16
CA GLY A 63 30.89 -17.13 -31.08
C GLY A 63 31.19 -15.76 -30.49
N GLY A 64 32.46 -15.51 -30.16
CA GLY A 64 32.86 -14.44 -29.25
C GLY A 64 32.88 -13.01 -29.79
N ALA A 65 32.86 -12.09 -28.83
CA ALA A 65 33.64 -10.87 -28.74
C ALA A 65 33.64 -10.51 -27.24
N GLY A 66 34.76 -10.03 -26.70
CA GLY A 66 34.85 -9.63 -25.30
C GLY A 66 33.98 -8.40 -25.03
N GLY A 67 32.67 -8.61 -24.84
CA GLY A 67 31.76 -7.61 -24.35
C GLY A 67 32.12 -7.32 -22.89
N GLU A 68 32.35 -6.05 -22.59
CA GLU A 68 32.33 -5.58 -21.20
C GLU A 68 31.05 -6.10 -20.55
N ALA A 69 31.20 -6.82 -19.44
CA ALA A 69 30.05 -7.37 -18.74
C ALA A 69 29.20 -6.19 -18.25
N SER A 70 28.01 -6.04 -18.82
CA SER A 70 27.03 -5.06 -18.34
C SER A 70 26.65 -5.41 -16.91
N PHE A 71 26.46 -4.39 -16.05
CA PHE A 71 25.94 -4.59 -14.70
C PHE A 71 24.61 -5.37 -14.76
N GLU A 72 24.52 -6.43 -13.96
CA GLU A 72 23.31 -7.22 -13.80
C GLU A 72 22.80 -7.00 -12.37
N LEU A 73 21.60 -6.42 -12.25
CA LEU A 73 20.95 -6.20 -10.97
C LEU A 73 20.52 -7.54 -10.37
N GLN A 74 21.04 -7.85 -9.18
CA GLN A 74 20.71 -9.05 -8.42
C GLN A 74 20.03 -8.63 -7.12
N ALA A 75 18.83 -9.15 -6.88
CA ALA A 75 18.09 -8.90 -5.67
C ALA A 75 17.26 -10.12 -5.25
N HIS A 76 17.22 -10.38 -3.95
CA HIS A 76 16.36 -11.39 -3.33
C HIS A 76 16.04 -11.04 -1.89
N THR A 77 14.93 -11.54 -1.36
CA THR A 77 14.65 -11.49 0.08
C THR A 77 15.02 -12.78 0.79
N GLU A 78 15.40 -12.68 2.05
CA GLU A 78 15.71 -13.83 2.91
C GLU A 78 15.36 -13.54 4.38
N THR A 79 15.25 -14.60 5.17
CA THR A 79 15.13 -14.53 6.63
C THR A 79 16.37 -15.14 7.27
N ASP A 80 16.82 -14.59 8.40
CA ASP A 80 17.87 -15.19 9.22
C ASP A 80 17.40 -15.43 10.67
N ALA A 81 18.33 -15.68 11.59
CA ALA A 81 18.01 -15.90 13.01
C ALA A 81 17.64 -14.61 13.76
N SER A 82 17.88 -13.45 13.18
CA SER A 82 17.49 -12.15 13.70
C SER A 82 16.04 -11.85 13.27
N PRO A 83 15.25 -11.16 14.09
CA PRO A 83 13.92 -10.71 13.66
C PRO A 83 14.02 -9.76 12.45
N GLY A 84 13.05 -9.87 11.54
CA GLY A 84 12.91 -9.00 10.37
C GLY A 84 13.31 -9.67 9.05
N LEU A 85 12.71 -9.17 7.96
CA LEU A 85 13.02 -9.58 6.60
C LEU A 85 14.29 -8.86 6.12
N ILE A 86 15.12 -9.55 5.35
CA ILE A 86 16.33 -8.98 4.74
C ILE A 86 16.10 -8.84 3.24
N LEU A 87 16.47 -7.69 2.69
CA LEU A 87 16.60 -7.48 1.26
C LEU A 87 18.10 -7.48 0.91
N ARG A 88 18.50 -8.40 0.04
CA ARG A 88 19.84 -8.44 -0.55
C ARG A 88 19.80 -7.77 -1.90
N VAL A 89 20.68 -6.80 -2.16
CA VAL A 89 20.79 -6.11 -3.44
C VAL A 89 22.24 -5.76 -3.74
N ASN A 90 22.72 -6.10 -4.93
CA ASN A 90 24.08 -5.73 -5.35
C ASN A 90 24.22 -4.27 -5.81
N LEU A 91 23.12 -3.50 -5.85
CA LEU A 91 23.06 -2.08 -6.16
C LEU A 91 23.06 -1.26 -4.86
N PRO A 92 24.00 -0.33 -4.64
CA PRO A 92 24.00 0.51 -3.44
C PRO A 92 22.75 1.39 -3.33
N HIS A 93 22.21 1.56 -2.13
CA HIS A 93 21.08 2.46 -1.83
C HIS A 93 21.48 3.96 -1.77
N ASP A 94 22.71 4.28 -2.17
CA ASP A 94 23.26 5.63 -2.20
C ASP A 94 23.79 5.95 -3.59
N VAL A 95 23.32 7.05 -4.18
CA VAL A 95 23.64 7.43 -5.55
C VAL A 95 25.15 7.63 -5.77
N ALA A 96 25.87 8.19 -4.80
CA ALA A 96 27.31 8.37 -4.93
C ALA A 96 28.05 7.02 -4.97
N SER A 97 27.63 6.08 -4.14
CA SER A 97 28.17 4.71 -4.11
C SER A 97 27.79 3.93 -5.36
N CYS A 98 26.55 4.08 -5.85
CA CYS A 98 26.08 3.47 -7.09
C CYS A 98 26.91 3.91 -8.29
N ARG A 99 27.15 5.22 -8.44
CA ARG A 99 27.92 5.78 -9.57
C ARG A 99 29.38 5.34 -9.63
N ALA A 100 29.91 4.74 -8.57
CA ALA A 100 31.22 4.10 -8.57
C ALA A 100 31.23 2.72 -9.27
N ILE A 101 30.06 2.17 -9.58
CA ILE A 101 29.88 0.90 -10.27
C ILE A 101 29.58 1.19 -11.75
N GLU A 102 30.48 0.75 -12.62
CA GLU A 102 30.33 0.94 -14.06
C GLU A 102 29.09 0.20 -14.60
N GLY A 103 28.24 0.93 -15.34
CA GLY A 103 27.03 0.40 -15.95
C GLY A 103 25.84 0.21 -15.01
N ALA A 104 25.96 0.53 -13.72
CA ALA A 104 24.84 0.46 -12.78
C ALA A 104 23.78 1.55 -13.05
N PRO A 105 22.48 1.25 -12.87
CA PRO A 105 21.39 2.23 -13.00
C PRO A 105 21.35 3.12 -11.75
N CYS A 106 21.89 4.32 -11.88
CA CYS A 106 22.09 5.28 -10.77
C CYS A 106 21.35 6.60 -10.97
N GLU A 107 20.29 6.56 -11.78
CA GLU A 107 19.28 7.61 -11.87
C GLU A 107 18.63 7.84 -10.50
N ASP A 108 18.28 9.10 -10.25
CA ASP A 108 17.73 9.64 -8.99
C ASP A 108 16.83 10.80 -9.44
N LEU A 109 15.64 10.44 -9.92
CA LEU A 109 14.73 11.35 -10.62
C LEU A 109 13.95 12.24 -9.66
N ASP A 110 13.75 11.79 -8.42
CA ASP A 110 13.08 12.52 -7.35
C ASP A 110 14.03 13.25 -6.39
N ALA A 111 15.34 13.14 -6.63
CA ALA A 111 16.39 13.90 -5.97
C ALA A 111 16.51 13.63 -4.46
N ASP A 112 16.19 12.42 -4.01
CA ASP A 112 16.27 11.97 -2.62
C ASP A 112 17.63 11.33 -2.27
N SER A 113 18.53 11.20 -3.27
CA SER A 113 19.85 10.56 -3.18
C SER A 113 19.84 9.04 -3.02
N ILE A 114 18.75 8.36 -3.37
CA ILE A 114 18.63 6.91 -3.54
C ILE A 114 18.50 6.62 -5.04
N PRO A 115 19.15 5.57 -5.58
CA PRO A 115 18.91 5.19 -6.97
C PRO A 115 17.48 4.69 -7.19
N ASP A 116 16.78 5.22 -8.19
CA ASP A 116 15.39 4.84 -8.53
C ASP A 116 15.24 3.32 -8.69
N ALA A 117 16.24 2.67 -9.29
CA ALA A 117 16.27 1.23 -9.51
C ALA A 117 16.38 0.42 -8.21
N TRP A 118 17.01 0.99 -7.17
CA TRP A 118 17.07 0.36 -5.85
C TRP A 118 15.74 0.51 -5.11
N GLU A 119 15.11 1.69 -5.17
CA GLU A 119 13.77 1.90 -4.61
C GLU A 119 12.74 0.97 -5.24
N ALA A 120 12.78 0.81 -6.56
CA ALA A 120 11.89 -0.10 -7.29
C ALA A 120 12.05 -1.55 -6.83
N VAL A 121 13.28 -2.01 -6.59
CA VAL A 121 13.55 -3.34 -6.03
C VAL A 121 13.00 -3.44 -4.61
N LEU A 122 13.23 -2.43 -3.77
CA LEU A 122 12.72 -2.41 -2.40
C LEU A 122 11.19 -2.52 -2.39
N LEU A 123 10.50 -1.65 -3.11
CA LEU A 123 9.03 -1.65 -3.17
C LEU A 123 8.49 -2.95 -3.79
N ASP A 124 9.14 -3.48 -4.84
CA ASP A 124 8.71 -4.76 -5.40
C ASP A 124 8.87 -5.90 -4.42
N ARG A 125 9.98 -5.99 -3.69
CA ARG A 125 10.30 -7.14 -2.83
C ARG A 125 9.75 -7.03 -1.40
N LEU A 126 9.54 -5.82 -0.90
CA LEU A 126 9.11 -5.57 0.48
C LEU A 126 7.68 -5.03 0.60
N ARG A 127 6.92 -4.79 -0.48
CA ARG A 127 5.45 -4.60 -0.32
C ARG A 127 4.81 -5.85 0.27
N PRO A 128 3.82 -5.76 1.16
CA PRO A 128 3.23 -6.95 1.78
C PRO A 128 2.38 -7.74 0.78
N ILE A 129 2.20 -9.03 1.03
CA ILE A 129 1.05 -9.76 0.52
C ILE A 129 -0.17 -9.30 1.30
N GLN A 130 -1.25 -8.94 0.62
CA GLN A 130 -2.54 -8.69 1.25
C GLN A 130 -3.32 -10.01 1.23
N ARG A 131 -3.52 -10.62 2.40
CA ARG A 131 -4.29 -11.85 2.54
C ARG A 131 -5.68 -11.51 3.08
N PHE A 132 -6.66 -11.58 2.20
CA PHE A 132 -8.05 -11.27 2.52
C PHE A 132 -8.74 -12.44 3.19
N ASP A 133 -9.79 -12.11 3.91
CA ASP A 133 -10.81 -13.07 4.34
C ASP A 133 -11.53 -13.71 3.13
N GLU A 134 -12.11 -14.90 3.30
CA GLU A 134 -12.84 -15.57 2.22
C GLU A 134 -14.19 -14.96 1.85
N ASP A 135 -14.83 -14.29 2.80
CA ASP A 135 -16.10 -13.59 2.62
C ASP A 135 -15.88 -12.11 2.22
N GLU A 136 -14.63 -11.71 1.98
CA GLU A 136 -14.29 -10.35 1.52
C GLU A 136 -15.00 -10.03 0.18
N PRO A 137 -15.90 -9.02 0.16
CA PRO A 137 -16.70 -8.70 -1.02
C PRO A 137 -15.88 -8.34 -2.26
N LEU A 138 -14.67 -7.79 -2.09
CA LEU A 138 -13.81 -7.42 -3.23
C LEU A 138 -13.41 -8.63 -4.08
N ILE A 139 -13.38 -9.85 -3.52
CA ILE A 139 -12.95 -11.05 -4.24
C ILE A 139 -13.96 -11.42 -5.34
N ASP A 140 -15.24 -11.24 -5.06
CA ASP A 140 -16.35 -11.55 -5.97
C ASP A 140 -16.74 -10.36 -6.87
N ASP A 141 -16.13 -9.19 -6.66
CA ASP A 141 -16.37 -8.00 -7.46
C ASP A 141 -15.43 -7.94 -8.68
N GLU A 142 -15.95 -8.29 -9.85
CA GLU A 142 -15.21 -8.23 -11.12
C GLU A 142 -14.71 -6.82 -11.49
N THR A 143 -15.23 -5.77 -10.84
CA THR A 143 -14.82 -4.39 -11.06
C THR A 143 -13.82 -3.89 -10.03
N ALA A 144 -13.45 -4.72 -9.04
CA ALA A 144 -12.54 -4.31 -7.99
C ALA A 144 -11.15 -3.95 -8.51
N VAL A 145 -10.65 -2.81 -8.06
CA VAL A 145 -9.28 -2.36 -8.30
C VAL A 145 -8.54 -2.27 -6.97
N LEU A 146 -7.33 -2.82 -6.95
CA LEU A 146 -6.35 -2.71 -5.88
C LEU A 146 -5.07 -2.12 -6.48
N GLY A 147 -4.37 -1.27 -5.72
CA GLY A 147 -3.11 -0.69 -6.13
C GLY A 147 -2.38 -0.03 -4.97
N ASP A 148 -1.06 -0.16 -4.95
CA ASP A 148 -0.21 0.36 -3.89
C ASP A 148 0.57 1.58 -4.37
N VAL A 149 0.78 2.54 -3.48
CA VAL A 149 1.62 3.72 -3.74
C VAL A 149 2.72 3.76 -2.70
N GLY A 150 3.96 3.58 -3.16
CA GLY A 150 5.15 3.61 -2.33
C GLY A 150 5.86 4.96 -2.37
N ARG A 151 6.49 5.32 -1.26
CA ARG A 151 7.52 6.36 -1.16
C ARG A 151 8.69 5.78 -0.40
N VAL A 152 9.88 5.84 -0.97
CA VAL A 152 11.13 5.47 -0.30
C VAL A 152 11.93 6.73 -0.05
N PHE A 153 12.52 6.88 1.13
CA PHE A 153 13.32 8.06 1.46
C PHE A 153 14.34 7.76 2.56
N LYS A 154 15.38 8.60 2.64
CA LYS A 154 16.38 8.55 3.72
C LYS A 154 15.93 9.33 4.96
N GLU A 155 16.13 8.72 6.13
CA GLU A 155 16.06 9.40 7.41
C GLU A 155 17.28 9.09 8.27
N GLY A 156 18.25 10.02 8.26
CA GLY A 156 19.54 9.81 8.88
C GLY A 156 20.31 8.67 8.21
N SER A 157 20.59 7.60 8.95
CA SER A 157 21.26 6.40 8.43
C SER A 157 20.28 5.29 8.02
N PHE A 158 18.98 5.54 8.13
CA PHE A 158 17.93 4.58 7.80
C PHE A 158 17.32 4.92 6.45
N VAL A 159 16.72 3.92 5.83
CA VAL A 159 15.79 4.09 4.72
C VAL A 159 14.40 3.78 5.24
N ARG A 160 13.40 4.58 4.87
CA ARG A 160 12.00 4.33 5.17
C ARG A 160 11.25 4.07 3.89
N ALA A 161 10.29 3.15 3.95
CA ALA A 161 9.37 2.88 2.87
C ALA A 161 7.95 2.99 3.43
N PHE A 162 7.21 4.00 2.99
CA PHE A 162 5.80 4.16 3.30
C PHE A 162 5.01 3.67 2.10
N ILE A 163 4.03 2.79 2.33
CA ILE A 163 3.24 2.18 1.27
C ILE A 163 1.78 2.36 1.63
N MET A 164 1.08 3.20 0.88
CA MET A 164 -0.37 3.27 0.92
C MET A 164 -0.93 2.04 0.18
N LEU A 165 -1.87 1.34 0.81
CA LEU A 165 -2.62 0.21 0.27
C LEU A 165 -3.97 0.75 -0.19
N GLY A 166 -4.18 0.79 -1.51
CA GLY A 166 -5.35 1.41 -2.11
C GLY A 166 -6.40 0.38 -2.52
N TYR A 167 -7.63 0.64 -2.12
CA TYR A 167 -8.82 -0.12 -2.50
C TYR A 167 -9.76 0.81 -3.25
N HIS A 168 -10.34 0.37 -4.37
CA HIS A 168 -11.28 1.23 -5.09
C HIS A 168 -12.54 1.56 -4.28
N LYS A 169 -12.85 0.79 -3.22
CA LYS A 169 -14.08 0.87 -2.45
C LYS A 169 -13.94 0.21 -1.07
N ASP A 170 -14.44 0.88 -0.04
CA ASP A 170 -14.84 0.31 1.25
C ASP A 170 -16.28 -0.22 1.11
N TYR A 171 -16.48 -1.52 1.35
CA TYR A 171 -17.80 -2.16 1.23
C TYR A 171 -18.67 -1.99 2.48
N GLY A 172 -18.05 -1.56 3.56
CA GLY A 172 -18.64 -1.21 4.83
C GLY A 172 -19.18 -2.41 5.58
N SER A 173 -19.52 -2.16 6.84
CA SER A 173 -20.20 -3.12 7.69
C SER A 173 -21.62 -2.66 7.99
N CYS A 174 -22.55 -3.62 8.10
CA CYS A 174 -23.95 -3.39 8.46
C CYS A 174 -24.73 -2.38 7.59
N GLY A 175 -24.22 -2.05 6.40
CA GLY A 175 -24.93 -1.27 5.37
C GLY A 175 -24.91 0.25 5.56
N PHE A 176 -24.00 0.82 6.36
CA PHE A 176 -23.95 2.28 6.59
C PHE A 176 -22.56 2.92 6.60
N THR A 177 -21.46 2.15 6.49
CA THR A 177 -20.10 2.72 6.43
C THR A 177 -19.46 2.69 5.05
N ALA A 178 -20.09 2.06 4.05
CA ALA A 178 -19.51 1.89 2.71
C ALA A 178 -19.23 3.24 2.02
N HIS A 179 -18.07 3.36 1.39
CA HIS A 179 -17.69 4.52 0.60
C HIS A 179 -16.77 4.21 -0.58
N ASN A 180 -16.62 5.18 -1.47
CA ASN A 180 -15.72 5.10 -2.61
C ASN A 180 -14.29 5.36 -2.16
N GLY A 181 -13.36 4.53 -2.62
CA GLY A 181 -11.97 4.54 -2.16
C GLY A 181 -11.84 4.04 -0.73
N ASP A 182 -10.75 3.33 -0.46
CA ASP A 182 -10.18 3.22 0.87
C ASP A 182 -8.65 3.22 0.82
N SER A 183 -8.03 3.80 1.84
CA SER A 183 -6.58 4.02 1.88
C SER A 183 -6.03 3.70 3.27
N GLU A 184 -5.49 2.50 3.40
CA GLU A 184 -4.67 2.13 4.55
C GLU A 184 -3.19 2.27 4.23
N ARG A 185 -2.33 2.08 5.23
CA ARG A 185 -0.89 2.07 4.98
C ARG A 185 -0.12 1.08 5.81
N VAL A 186 1.01 0.70 5.26
CA VAL A 186 2.08 0.06 5.97
C VAL A 186 3.35 0.90 5.86
N ALA A 187 4.25 0.75 6.84
CA ALA A 187 5.55 1.38 6.76
C ALA A 187 6.65 0.44 7.23
N LEU A 188 7.83 0.56 6.63
CA LEU A 188 9.04 -0.14 7.03
C LEU A 188 10.14 0.88 7.32
N GLU A 189 10.86 0.68 8.43
CA GLU A 189 12.16 1.31 8.66
C GLU A 189 13.25 0.25 8.47
N LEU A 190 14.23 0.58 7.63
CA LEU A 190 15.26 -0.32 7.14
C LEU A 190 16.62 0.16 7.61
N GLU A 191 17.43 -0.75 8.13
CA GLU A 191 18.81 -0.48 8.50
C GLU A 191 19.78 -1.17 7.53
N PRO A 192 20.87 -0.49 7.10
CA PRO A 192 21.95 -1.14 6.37
C PRO A 192 22.56 -2.28 7.20
N ILE A 193 22.87 -3.40 6.58
CA ILE A 193 23.50 -4.53 7.28
C ILE A 193 25.02 -4.30 7.33
N PRO A 194 25.64 -4.16 8.51
CA PRO A 194 27.08 -3.99 8.62
C PRO A 194 27.84 -5.16 7.99
N ASP A 195 28.94 -4.85 7.31
CA ASP A 195 29.81 -5.82 6.64
C ASP A 195 29.15 -6.63 5.50
N ALA A 196 27.96 -6.24 5.04
CA ALA A 196 27.25 -6.82 3.91
C ALA A 196 27.39 -5.98 2.63
N GLY A 197 26.62 -6.30 1.58
CA GLY A 197 26.57 -5.50 0.37
C GLY A 197 26.04 -4.09 0.64
N ALA A 198 26.55 -3.09 -0.08
CA ALA A 198 26.13 -1.69 0.13
C ALA A 198 24.65 -1.43 -0.22
N GLY A 199 23.97 -2.37 -0.90
CA GLY A 199 22.53 -2.34 -1.13
C GLY A 199 21.71 -3.14 -0.13
N ASP A 200 22.35 -3.91 0.75
CA ASP A 200 21.68 -4.83 1.65
C ASP A 200 21.09 -4.10 2.86
N VAL A 201 19.82 -4.37 3.14
CA VAL A 201 19.08 -3.78 4.27
C VAL A 201 18.27 -4.82 5.02
N ARG A 202 18.02 -4.57 6.30
CA ARG A 202 17.11 -5.37 7.15
C ARG A 202 15.95 -4.50 7.62
N VAL A 203 14.75 -5.08 7.63
CA VAL A 203 13.58 -4.48 8.30
C VAL A 203 13.83 -4.43 9.81
N ARG A 204 13.95 -3.22 10.35
CA ARG A 204 14.16 -2.94 11.78
C ARG A 204 12.86 -2.61 12.50
N GLN A 205 11.93 -1.96 11.79
CA GLN A 205 10.58 -1.69 12.26
C GLN A 205 9.58 -1.91 11.13
N ALA A 206 8.39 -2.37 11.48
CA ALA A 206 7.24 -2.43 10.59
C ALA A 206 6.05 -1.75 11.26
N TYR A 207 5.15 -1.18 10.48
CA TYR A 207 3.90 -0.58 10.94
C TYR A 207 2.76 -1.03 10.06
N THR A 208 1.60 -1.28 10.68
CA THR A 208 0.32 -1.48 9.99
C THR A 208 -0.68 -0.47 10.53
N ALA A 209 -1.42 0.20 9.63
CA ALA A 209 -2.53 1.08 9.97
C ALA A 209 -3.85 0.33 9.95
N ALA A 210 -4.72 0.61 10.92
CA ALA A 210 -6.10 0.18 10.86
C ALA A 210 -6.97 1.31 11.39
N HIS A 211 -7.88 1.83 10.57
CA HIS A 211 -8.77 2.96 10.88
C HIS A 211 -8.00 4.22 11.29
N GLU A 212 -6.87 4.47 10.63
CA GLU A 212 -5.92 5.52 11.02
C GLU A 212 -6.59 6.90 11.12
N GLY A 213 -6.34 7.61 12.23
CA GLY A 213 -6.86 8.95 12.44
C GLY A 213 -8.33 9.02 12.86
N THR A 214 -8.99 7.87 13.07
CA THR A 214 -10.36 7.79 13.58
C THR A 214 -10.41 7.45 15.08
N SER A 215 -11.60 7.33 15.67
CA SER A 215 -11.75 6.86 17.05
C SER A 215 -11.44 5.38 17.25
N GLU A 216 -11.38 4.61 16.16
CA GLU A 216 -11.12 3.17 16.15
C GLU A 216 -9.69 2.87 15.65
N ASP A 217 -8.78 3.85 15.70
CA ASP A 217 -7.40 3.68 15.26
C ASP A 217 -6.67 2.60 16.08
N HIS A 218 -6.27 1.53 15.38
CA HIS A 218 -5.54 0.39 15.93
C HIS A 218 -4.17 0.20 15.27
N GLY A 219 -3.61 1.28 14.72
CA GLY A 219 -2.28 1.27 14.14
C GLY A 219 -1.21 0.79 15.13
N ARG A 220 -0.27 -0.03 14.66
CA ARG A 220 0.74 -0.66 15.53
C ARG A 220 2.11 -0.73 14.89
N VAL A 221 3.13 -0.35 15.67
CA VAL A 221 4.55 -0.51 15.34
C VAL A 221 5.08 -1.82 15.93
N PHE A 222 5.80 -2.59 15.11
CA PHE A 222 6.50 -3.82 15.44
C PHE A 222 8.00 -3.58 15.36
N GLN A 223 8.72 -3.83 16.45
CA GLN A 223 10.17 -3.61 16.54
C GLN A 223 10.84 -4.61 17.47
N GLY A 224 12.13 -4.88 17.25
CA GLY A 224 12.88 -5.83 18.06
C GLY A 224 12.26 -7.24 18.03
N ALA A 225 11.90 -7.78 19.20
CA ALA A 225 11.29 -9.12 19.29
C ALA A 225 9.89 -9.17 18.66
N ASP A 226 9.16 -8.05 18.60
CA ASP A 226 7.79 -8.01 18.06
C ASP A 226 7.75 -8.23 16.54
N LEU A 227 8.86 -8.02 15.83
CA LEU A 227 8.97 -8.38 14.42
C LEU A 227 8.75 -9.88 14.17
N SER A 228 8.91 -10.73 15.19
CA SER A 228 8.59 -12.16 15.08
C SER A 228 7.09 -12.46 15.01
N GLN A 229 6.23 -11.48 15.30
CA GLN A 229 4.78 -11.60 15.11
C GLN A 229 4.38 -11.44 13.64
N LEU A 230 5.21 -10.81 12.80
CA LEU A 230 4.90 -10.65 11.39
C LEU A 230 4.79 -12.03 10.71
N VAL A 231 3.71 -12.24 9.97
CA VAL A 231 3.54 -13.46 9.19
C VAL A 231 4.41 -13.36 7.93
N ILE A 232 5.19 -14.41 7.66
CA ILE A 232 6.01 -14.54 6.44
C ILE A 232 5.47 -15.69 5.60
N ALA A 233 5.25 -15.44 4.31
CA ALA A 233 4.88 -16.43 3.31
C ALA A 233 5.87 -16.37 2.13
N LEU A 234 5.83 -17.39 1.25
CA LEU A 234 6.61 -17.36 0.02
C LEU A 234 5.82 -16.65 -1.07
N ASP A 235 6.41 -15.62 -1.68
CA ASP A 235 5.89 -14.99 -2.89
C ASP A 235 5.87 -16.03 -4.02
N THR A 236 4.70 -16.31 -4.59
CA THR A 236 4.54 -17.34 -5.62
C THR A 236 5.25 -17.00 -6.94
N ARG A 237 5.58 -15.72 -7.18
CA ARG A 237 6.31 -15.27 -8.38
C ARG A 237 7.81 -15.53 -8.28
N THR A 238 8.38 -15.37 -7.09
CA THR A 238 9.85 -15.41 -6.88
C THR A 238 10.32 -16.61 -6.06
N GLY A 239 9.43 -17.22 -5.26
CA GLY A 239 9.77 -18.24 -4.28
C GLY A 239 10.47 -17.69 -3.03
N GLU A 240 10.47 -16.37 -2.85
CA GLU A 240 11.20 -15.68 -1.77
C GLU A 240 10.27 -15.28 -0.61
N PRO A 241 10.77 -15.17 0.63
CA PRO A 241 9.97 -14.74 1.76
C PRO A 241 9.49 -13.29 1.61
N ARG A 242 8.20 -13.09 1.86
CA ARG A 242 7.53 -11.80 1.91
C ARG A 242 6.63 -11.76 3.14
N TRP A 243 6.54 -10.62 3.78
CA TRP A 243 5.61 -10.43 4.88
C TRP A 243 4.16 -10.30 4.39
N VAL A 244 3.23 -10.71 5.24
CA VAL A 244 1.80 -10.73 4.96
C VAL A 244 1.10 -9.78 5.90
N VAL A 245 0.12 -9.05 5.36
CA VAL A 245 -0.84 -8.26 6.14
C VAL A 245 -2.24 -8.75 5.85
N PHE A 246 -3.14 -8.46 6.78
CA PHE A 246 -4.51 -8.94 6.80
C PHE A 246 -5.43 -7.71 6.84
N PRO A 247 -5.91 -7.26 5.67
CA PRO A 247 -6.98 -6.27 5.60
C PRO A 247 -8.26 -6.87 6.17
N SER A 248 -8.97 -6.12 7.01
CA SER A 248 -10.24 -6.58 7.56
C SER A 248 -11.35 -6.56 6.51
N SER A 249 -12.25 -7.53 6.63
CA SER A 249 -13.31 -7.77 5.67
C SER A 249 -14.20 -6.54 5.55
N ALA A 250 -14.41 -6.08 4.30
CA ALA A 250 -15.23 -4.95 3.89
C ALA A 250 -14.83 -3.55 4.40
N LYS A 251 -13.97 -3.42 5.43
CA LYS A 251 -13.47 -2.13 5.95
C LYS A 251 -12.00 -1.85 5.66
N HIS A 252 -11.23 -2.91 5.39
CA HIS A 252 -9.83 -2.92 4.97
C HIS A 252 -8.79 -2.38 5.96
N GLY A 253 -9.15 -2.19 7.24
CA GLY A 253 -8.19 -1.94 8.32
C GLY A 253 -7.08 -2.99 8.31
N THR A 254 -5.81 -2.57 8.29
CA THR A 254 -4.68 -3.46 7.98
C THR A 254 -3.96 -3.94 9.24
N TYR A 255 -3.88 -5.26 9.41
CA TYR A 255 -3.29 -5.91 10.58
C TYR A 255 -2.11 -6.81 10.22
N ALA A 256 -1.16 -6.98 11.15
CA ALA A 256 -0.01 -7.85 10.95
C ALA A 256 -0.31 -9.35 11.16
N THR A 257 -1.37 -9.67 11.92
CA THR A 257 -1.82 -11.04 12.19
C THR A 257 -3.34 -11.09 12.33
N ILE A 258 -3.93 -12.26 12.05
CA ILE A 258 -5.35 -12.56 12.28
C ILE A 258 -5.71 -12.32 13.75
N ASP A 259 -4.95 -12.88 14.70
CA ASP A 259 -5.18 -12.70 16.14
C ASP A 259 -5.28 -11.22 16.58
N ILE A 260 -4.51 -10.32 15.98
CA ILE A 260 -4.56 -8.88 16.34
C ILE A 260 -5.84 -8.26 15.78
N CYS A 261 -6.25 -8.65 14.58
CA CYS A 261 -7.47 -8.17 13.96
C CYS A 261 -8.71 -8.63 14.71
N GLU A 262 -8.86 -9.94 14.95
CA GLU A 262 -10.03 -10.52 15.62
C GLU A 262 -10.17 -10.07 17.10
N ASP A 263 -9.12 -9.49 17.69
CA ASP A 263 -9.15 -8.95 19.06
C ASP A 263 -9.77 -7.54 19.16
N VAL A 264 -10.08 -6.87 18.04
CA VAL A 264 -10.35 -5.41 17.99
C VAL A 264 -11.75 -4.98 18.45
N SER A 265 -12.79 -5.82 18.38
CA SER A 265 -14.10 -5.43 18.94
C SER A 265 -14.97 -6.62 19.29
N SER A 266 -16.03 -6.37 20.06
CA SER A 266 -17.10 -7.34 20.33
C SER A 266 -18.47 -6.83 19.89
N ILE A 267 -18.50 -5.68 19.20
CA ILE A 267 -19.72 -5.10 18.66
C ILE A 267 -19.83 -5.61 17.22
N PRO A 268 -20.86 -6.40 16.85
CA PRO A 268 -20.90 -7.12 15.57
C PRO A 268 -20.77 -6.28 14.27
N CYS A 269 -20.98 -4.96 14.32
CA CYS A 269 -20.80 -4.08 13.16
C CYS A 269 -19.41 -3.42 13.09
N PHE A 270 -18.63 -3.52 14.15
CA PHE A 270 -17.25 -3.06 14.26
C PHE A 270 -16.31 -4.23 14.52
N ASP A 271 -16.83 -5.46 14.46
CA ASP A 271 -16.01 -6.66 14.51
C ASP A 271 -15.13 -6.65 13.28
N GLU A 272 -13.86 -6.97 13.47
CA GLU A 272 -12.91 -7.08 12.38
C GLU A 272 -12.72 -8.56 12.10
N ASP A 273 -13.11 -8.96 10.89
CA ASP A 273 -12.90 -10.32 10.40
C ASP A 273 -11.72 -10.28 9.42
N CYS A 274 -10.72 -11.13 9.60
CA CYS A 274 -9.47 -11.00 8.87
C CYS A 274 -8.87 -12.34 8.49
N GLY A 275 -8.58 -12.46 7.20
CA GLY A 275 -7.86 -13.59 6.65
C GLY A 275 -8.69 -14.88 6.67
N PRO A 276 -8.33 -15.87 5.86
CA PRO A 276 -9.22 -17.00 5.64
C PRO A 276 -9.30 -17.92 6.85
N ASP A 277 -10.51 -18.26 7.28
CA ASP A 277 -10.82 -19.15 8.38
C ASP A 277 -11.48 -20.46 7.89
N GLY A 278 -10.91 -21.62 8.27
CA GLY A 278 -11.50 -22.90 7.86
C GLY A 278 -11.37 -23.29 6.37
N VAL A 279 -10.68 -22.50 5.54
CA VAL A 279 -10.29 -22.91 4.18
C VAL A 279 -9.06 -23.84 4.16
N MET A 280 -8.93 -24.66 3.12
CA MET A 280 -7.80 -25.60 2.99
C MET A 280 -6.48 -24.94 2.63
N ASP A 281 -6.53 -23.86 1.86
CA ASP A 281 -5.36 -23.14 1.36
C ASP A 281 -5.61 -21.64 1.49
N PRO A 282 -5.07 -20.96 2.51
CA PRO A 282 -5.26 -19.52 2.65
C PRO A 282 -4.63 -18.70 1.50
N SER A 283 -3.67 -19.27 0.76
CA SER A 283 -2.95 -18.52 -0.28
C SER A 283 -3.77 -18.22 -1.53
N MET A 284 -4.93 -18.87 -1.73
CA MET A 284 -5.86 -18.51 -2.82
C MET A 284 -6.50 -17.13 -2.62
N TYR A 285 -6.43 -16.59 -1.40
CA TYR A 285 -6.90 -15.26 -1.02
C TYR A 285 -5.78 -14.22 -0.95
N ASP A 286 -4.55 -14.61 -1.32
CA ASP A 286 -3.43 -13.69 -1.43
C ASP A 286 -3.62 -12.78 -2.65
N ARG A 287 -3.41 -11.49 -2.46
CA ARG A 287 -3.23 -10.50 -3.52
C ARG A 287 -1.91 -9.78 -3.32
N LEU A 288 -1.31 -9.43 -4.44
CA LEU A 288 -0.12 -8.60 -4.47
C LEU A 288 -0.35 -7.49 -5.49
N PRO A 289 -1.03 -6.41 -5.10
CA PRO A 289 -1.40 -5.33 -6.02
C PRO A 289 -0.20 -4.76 -6.78
N PRO A 290 -0.43 -4.15 -7.96
CA PRO A 290 0.60 -3.35 -8.61
C PRO A 290 1.02 -2.20 -7.70
N ILE A 291 2.31 -1.86 -7.73
CA ILE A 291 2.87 -0.76 -6.94
C ILE A 291 3.57 0.24 -7.85
N VAL A 292 3.45 1.53 -7.51
CA VAL A 292 4.24 2.61 -8.12
C VAL A 292 5.09 3.32 -7.06
N ASN A 293 6.25 3.83 -7.46
CA ASN A 293 7.00 4.79 -6.65
C ASN A 293 6.46 6.19 -6.94
N ALA A 294 5.92 6.86 -5.93
CA ALA A 294 5.47 8.25 -6.03
C ALA A 294 6.66 9.23 -6.09
N GLY A 295 7.83 8.81 -5.60
CA GLY A 295 9.03 9.63 -5.41
C GLY A 295 8.88 10.63 -4.27
N GLU A 296 9.42 11.83 -4.43
CA GLU A 296 9.30 12.93 -3.47
C GLU A 296 8.24 13.95 -3.91
N GLU A 297 7.52 14.57 -2.97
CA GLU A 297 6.47 15.57 -3.28
C GLU A 297 7.00 16.73 -4.15
N ALA A 298 8.24 17.15 -3.92
CA ALA A 298 8.87 18.24 -4.66
C ALA A 298 9.41 17.82 -6.04
N ALA A 299 9.57 16.52 -6.28
CA ALA A 299 10.04 15.96 -7.55
C ALA A 299 9.37 14.58 -7.80
N PRO A 300 8.06 14.54 -8.10
CA PRO A 300 7.34 13.29 -8.19
C PRO A 300 7.85 12.40 -9.34
N MET A 301 7.96 11.09 -9.07
CA MET A 301 8.10 10.08 -10.13
C MET A 301 6.74 9.74 -10.75
N VAL A 302 5.73 9.58 -9.89
CA VAL A 302 4.33 9.33 -10.25
C VAL A 302 3.43 10.21 -9.40
N SER A 303 2.44 10.84 -10.04
CA SER A 303 1.38 11.59 -9.35
C SER A 303 0.01 11.03 -9.73
N ASP A 304 -0.31 10.99 -11.03
CA ASP A 304 -1.57 10.43 -11.55
C ASP A 304 -1.68 8.92 -11.30
N LEU A 305 -2.63 8.52 -10.45
CA LEU A 305 -2.84 7.13 -10.04
C LEU A 305 -3.70 6.32 -11.02
N SER A 306 -4.11 6.92 -12.16
CA SER A 306 -4.74 6.16 -13.25
C SER A 306 -3.86 5.02 -13.77
N VAL A 307 -2.53 5.13 -13.61
CA VAL A 307 -1.54 4.11 -13.99
C VAL A 307 -1.68 2.80 -13.21
N ILE A 308 -2.28 2.84 -12.02
CA ILE A 308 -2.62 1.67 -11.19
C ILE A 308 -4.13 1.48 -11.01
N GLY A 309 -4.93 2.13 -11.87
CA GLY A 309 -6.38 1.91 -11.93
C GLY A 309 -7.23 2.85 -11.06
N PHE A 310 -6.67 3.94 -10.55
CA PHE A 310 -7.41 4.96 -9.78
C PHE A 310 -7.52 6.28 -10.55
N PRO A 311 -8.31 6.35 -11.65
CA PRO A 311 -8.42 7.57 -12.44
C PRO A 311 -9.01 8.75 -11.64
N GLY A 312 -8.29 9.87 -11.65
CA GLY A 312 -8.69 11.08 -10.92
C GLY A 312 -8.11 11.19 -9.51
N ASP A 313 -7.47 10.13 -9.01
CA ASP A 313 -6.68 10.17 -7.78
C ASP A 313 -5.22 10.57 -8.06
N ASP A 314 -4.59 11.27 -7.12
CA ASP A 314 -3.22 11.77 -7.23
C ASP A 314 -2.43 11.54 -5.93
N ALA A 315 -1.18 11.08 -6.05
CA ALA A 315 -0.34 10.75 -4.90
C ALA A 315 0.04 11.95 -4.00
N TRP A 316 0.08 13.15 -4.57
CA TRP A 316 0.59 14.37 -3.90
C TRP A 316 -0.43 15.50 -3.81
N ALA A 317 -1.62 15.34 -4.40
CA ALA A 317 -2.69 16.31 -4.23
C ALA A 317 -3.27 16.23 -2.81
N VAL A 318 -3.66 17.39 -2.29
CA VAL A 318 -4.50 17.47 -1.08
C VAL A 318 -5.95 17.24 -1.50
N GLN A 319 -6.33 15.96 -1.62
CA GLN A 319 -7.66 15.52 -2.04
C GLN A 319 -8.01 14.18 -1.40
N ASP A 320 -9.28 13.96 -1.10
CA ASP A 320 -9.78 12.65 -0.67
C ASP A 320 -9.45 11.58 -1.73
N PHE A 321 -9.09 10.37 -1.29
CA PHE A 321 -8.85 9.24 -2.18
C PHE A 321 -10.16 8.50 -2.46
N CYS A 322 -10.65 8.58 -3.70
CA CYS A 322 -11.96 8.02 -4.09
C CYS A 322 -11.86 6.72 -4.90
N GLY A 323 -10.69 6.09 -4.95
CA GLY A 323 -10.53 4.78 -5.58
C GLY A 323 -10.87 4.75 -7.07
N GLY A 324 -10.72 5.87 -7.77
CA GLY A 324 -11.08 6.02 -9.18
C GLY A 324 -12.58 6.17 -9.47
N LEU A 325 -13.43 6.12 -8.44
CA LEU A 325 -14.89 6.20 -8.58
C LEU A 325 -15.42 7.64 -8.48
N GLY A 326 -14.61 8.55 -7.90
CA GLY A 326 -15.00 9.92 -7.58
C GLY A 326 -16.12 10.01 -6.54
N GLY A 327 -16.72 11.19 -6.38
CA GLY A 327 -17.85 11.39 -5.45
C GLY A 327 -17.48 12.18 -4.20
N SER A 328 -18.18 11.93 -3.10
CA SER A 328 -18.00 12.60 -1.81
C SER A 328 -18.03 11.58 -0.69
N GLY A 329 -17.31 11.85 0.40
CA GLY A 329 -17.21 10.93 1.53
C GLY A 329 -16.27 9.77 1.24
N CYS A 330 -15.15 10.07 0.58
CA CYS A 330 -14.09 9.11 0.30
C CYS A 330 -13.07 9.07 1.45
N SER A 331 -12.03 8.25 1.36
CA SER A 331 -11.01 8.12 2.41
C SER A 331 -10.00 9.27 2.39
N ASP A 332 -9.13 9.32 3.41
CA ASP A 332 -8.12 10.37 3.56
C ASP A 332 -7.13 10.41 2.38
N ASP A 333 -6.49 11.57 2.22
CA ASP A 333 -5.60 11.82 1.10
C ASP A 333 -4.35 10.91 1.12
N VAL A 334 -3.95 10.44 -0.07
CA VAL A 334 -2.78 9.57 -0.24
C VAL A 334 -1.51 10.26 0.27
N ARG A 335 -1.43 11.57 0.08
CA ARG A 335 -0.30 12.40 0.46
C ARG A 335 0.02 12.28 1.96
N ASN A 336 -0.99 12.30 2.84
CA ASN A 336 -0.81 12.16 4.29
C ASN A 336 -0.24 10.79 4.65
N LYS A 337 -0.69 9.74 3.95
CA LYS A 337 -0.17 8.37 4.14
C LYS A 337 1.32 8.27 3.78
N LEU A 338 1.78 9.04 2.80
CA LEU A 338 3.17 9.10 2.34
C LEU A 338 4.08 10.07 3.12
N LEU A 339 3.52 11.01 3.88
CA LEU A 339 4.28 12.04 4.59
C LEU A 339 4.34 11.86 6.11
N ASN A 340 3.25 11.42 6.74
CA ASN A 340 3.19 11.36 8.20
C ASN A 340 4.02 10.17 8.71
N SER A 341 4.97 10.37 9.62
CA SER A 341 5.73 9.24 10.18
C SER A 341 4.87 8.44 11.16
N PRO A 342 4.74 7.10 11.01
CA PRO A 342 4.18 6.25 12.05
C PRO A 342 5.24 5.81 13.09
N PHE A 343 6.52 6.13 12.89
CA PHE A 343 7.65 5.83 13.80
C PHE A 343 8.04 7.01 14.67
#